data_AF-A0A8S3F2I4-F1
#
_entry.id   AF-A0A8S3F2I4-F1
#
_cell.length_a   1.000
_cell.length_b   1.000
_cell.length_c   1.000
_cell.angle_alpha   90.00
_cell.angle_beta   90.00
_cell.angle_gamma   90.00
#
_symmetry.space_group_name_H-M   'P 1'
#
loop_
_entity.id
_entity.type
_entity.pdbx_description
1 polymer ?
#
loop_
_entity_poly.entity_id
_entity_poly.type
_entity_poly.pdbx_seq_one_letter_code
_entity_poly.pdbx_strand_id
1 'polypeptide(L)'
;KECFYFEEPQNDANPNKNPFTFDTKQPFLLVNIGSGISILHVDSNRNYRRITGTSIGGGTFLGLCCLLTGCSSYDEAIKLATEGDSTKIDKLVRDIYGGDYERFGLPGHIVAS
;
A
#
# COMPACT_ATOMS: atom_id res chain seq x y z
N LYS A 1 -9.02 5.01 21.25
CA LYS A 1 -9.23 6.03 20.19
C LYS A 1 -9.29 5.30 18.85
N GLU A 2 -10.15 5.74 17.94
CA GLU A 2 -10.44 5.02 16.68
C GLU A 2 -9.35 5.20 15.60
N CYS A 3 -8.71 6.38 15.56
CA CYS A 3 -7.60 6.66 14.63
C CYS A 3 -6.22 6.45 15.30
N PHE A 4 -5.25 5.97 14.52
CA PHE A 4 -3.87 5.75 14.95
C PHE A 4 -2.90 5.90 13.77
N TYR A 5 -1.61 6.03 14.07
CA TYR A 5 -0.51 5.94 13.09
C TYR A 5 0.62 5.08 13.65
N PHE A 6 1.51 4.62 12.79
CA PHE A 6 2.76 3.97 13.18
C PHE A 6 3.90 4.98 13.06
N GLU A 7 4.63 5.20 14.14
CA GLU A 7 5.87 5.98 14.14
C GLU A 7 7.00 5.09 13.65
N GLU A 8 7.84 5.61 12.75
CA GLU A 8 8.90 4.85 12.08
C GLU A 8 8.40 3.55 11.42
N PRO A 9 7.46 3.61 10.45
CA PRO A 9 6.82 2.43 9.88
C PRO A 9 7.76 1.48 9.13
N GLN A 10 9.03 1.86 8.94
CA GLN A 10 10.07 1.03 8.32
C GLN A 10 10.68 0.03 9.34
N ASN A 11 10.47 0.25 10.63
CA ASN A 11 11.02 -0.56 11.72
C ASN A 11 10.03 -1.65 12.14
N ASP A 12 10.01 -2.74 11.38
CA ASP A 12 9.09 -3.86 11.63
C ASP A 12 9.39 -4.61 12.94
N ALA A 13 10.60 -4.47 13.50
CA ALA A 13 10.99 -5.17 14.73
C ALA A 13 10.30 -4.61 15.98
N ASN A 14 9.95 -3.32 15.98
CA ASN A 14 9.29 -2.67 17.10
C ASN A 14 8.26 -1.63 16.62
N PRO A 15 7.09 -2.08 16.11
CA PRO A 15 6.10 -1.19 15.55
C PRO A 15 5.50 -0.29 16.64
N ASN A 16 5.80 1.01 16.59
CA ASN A 16 5.30 1.97 17.56
C ASN A 16 3.95 2.54 17.13
N LYS A 17 2.86 1.90 17.57
CA LYS A 17 1.48 2.33 17.28
C LYS A 17 1.04 3.44 18.22
N ASN A 18 0.82 4.63 17.67
CA ASN A 18 0.44 5.81 18.43
C ASN A 18 -1.02 6.22 18.15
N PRO A 19 -1.79 6.60 19.18
CA PRO A 19 -3.14 7.11 18.99
C PRO A 19 -3.13 8.47 18.28
N PHE A 20 -4.05 8.66 17.33
CA PHE A 20 -4.23 9.93 16.63
C PHE A 20 -5.55 10.57 17.05
N THR A 21 -5.52 11.86 17.40
CA THR A 21 -6.74 12.64 17.60
C THR A 21 -7.14 13.24 16.25
N PHE A 22 -8.13 12.64 15.61
CA PHE A 22 -8.61 13.08 14.30
C PHE A 22 -9.56 14.28 14.44
N ASP A 23 -9.22 15.40 13.81
CA ASP A 23 -10.08 16.58 13.75
C ASP A 23 -10.75 16.68 12.38
N THR A 24 -12.05 16.36 12.35
CA THR A 24 -12.89 16.44 11.15
C THR A 24 -13.04 17.85 10.55
N LYS A 25 -12.56 18.90 11.25
CA LYS A 25 -12.56 20.29 10.74
C LYS A 25 -11.37 20.60 9.83
N GLN A 26 -10.32 19.78 9.85
CA GLN A 26 -9.17 19.95 8.97
C GLN A 26 -9.37 19.15 7.68
N PRO A 27 -8.81 19.62 6.54
CA PRO A 27 -8.90 18.86 5.30
C PRO A 27 -8.07 17.58 5.38
N PHE A 28 -8.59 16.51 4.80
CA PHE A 28 -7.89 15.22 4.71
C PHE A 28 -8.23 14.46 3.43
N LEU A 29 -7.37 13.51 3.09
CA LEU A 29 -7.66 12.51 2.06
C LEU A 29 -8.20 11.24 2.71
N LEU A 30 -9.39 10.83 2.28
CA LEU A 30 -9.92 9.51 2.61
C LEU A 30 -9.63 8.55 1.44
N VAL A 31 -8.79 7.56 1.69
CA VAL A 31 -8.50 6.48 0.74
C VAL A 31 -9.27 5.24 1.18
N ASN A 32 -10.40 4.97 0.52
CA ASN A 32 -11.21 3.80 0.80
C ASN A 32 -10.76 2.62 -0.08
N ILE A 33 -10.15 1.60 0.54
CA ILE A 33 -9.64 0.40 -0.13
C ILE A 33 -10.66 -0.74 0.06
N GLY A 34 -11.38 -1.06 -1.01
CA GLY A 34 -12.27 -2.23 -1.10
C GLY A 34 -11.85 -3.11 -2.29
N SER A 35 -12.82 -3.64 -3.05
CA SER A 35 -12.51 -4.38 -4.28
C SER A 35 -11.69 -3.55 -5.28
N GLY A 36 -12.06 -2.26 -5.43
CA GLY A 36 -11.23 -1.20 -6.00
C GLY A 36 -10.94 -0.12 -4.96
N ILE A 37 -10.35 1.00 -5.38
CA ILE A 37 -9.99 2.12 -4.50
C ILE A 37 -10.72 3.39 -4.91
N SER A 38 -11.28 4.10 -3.93
CA SER A 38 -11.79 5.48 -4.10
C SER A 38 -11.02 6.45 -3.23
N ILE A 39 -10.59 7.56 -3.81
CA ILE A 39 -9.85 8.61 -3.12
C ILE A 39 -10.73 9.85 -3.07
N LEU A 40 -11.02 10.32 -1.87
CA LEU A 40 -11.84 11.51 -1.62
C LEU A 40 -11.00 12.60 -0.98
N HIS A 41 -11.16 13.83 -1.47
CA HIS A 41 -10.75 15.03 -0.76
C HIS A 41 -11.92 15.48 0.11
N VAL A 42 -11.70 15.55 1.43
CA VAL A 42 -12.68 15.99 2.41
C VAL A 42 -12.22 17.32 2.95
N ASP A 43 -12.92 18.39 2.59
CA ASP A 43 -12.66 19.75 3.08
C ASP A 43 -13.35 19.98 4.44
N SER A 44 -14.52 19.37 4.65
CA SER A 44 -15.25 19.39 5.94
C SER A 44 -16.36 18.32 5.95
N ASN A 45 -17.05 18.15 7.09
CA ASN A 45 -18.11 17.14 7.31
C ASN A 45 -19.19 17.03 6.22
N ARG A 46 -19.46 18.11 5.46
CA ARG A 46 -20.45 18.10 4.37
C ARG A 46 -19.88 18.57 3.03
N ASN A 47 -18.59 18.85 2.96
CA ASN A 47 -17.92 19.25 1.75
C ASN A 47 -16.81 18.25 1.44
N TYR A 48 -17.10 17.35 0.51
CA TYR A 48 -16.14 16.37 0.04
C TYR A 48 -16.43 16.00 -1.40
N ARG A 49 -15.40 15.54 -2.10
CA ARG A 49 -15.51 15.06 -3.47
C ARG A 49 -14.58 13.88 -3.70
N ARG A 50 -15.04 12.91 -4.49
CA ARG A 50 -14.17 11.87 -5.01
C ARG A 50 -13.25 12.49 -6.07
N ILE A 51 -11.96 12.54 -5.77
CA ILE A 51 -10.97 13.17 -6.66
C ILE A 51 -10.46 12.20 -7.71
N THR A 52 -10.37 10.92 -7.37
CA THR A 52 -9.98 9.85 -8.31
C THR A 52 -10.25 8.47 -7.68
N GLY A 53 -9.82 7.42 -8.36
CA GLY A 53 -9.62 6.10 -7.79
C GLY A 53 -8.92 5.18 -8.78
N THR A 54 -8.72 3.93 -8.38
CA THR A 54 -8.12 2.89 -9.23
C THR A 54 -8.93 1.60 -9.10
N SER A 55 -8.99 0.83 -10.20
CA SER A 55 -9.53 -0.53 -10.16
C SER A 55 -8.58 -1.52 -9.51
N ILE A 56 -7.30 -1.16 -9.32
CA ILE A 56 -6.29 -1.98 -8.64
C ILE A 56 -6.46 -1.84 -7.13
N GLY A 57 -7.26 -2.72 -6.55
CA GLY A 57 -7.56 -2.75 -5.11
C GLY A 57 -7.48 -4.16 -4.53
N GLY A 58 -8.21 -4.40 -3.43
CA GLY A 58 -8.22 -5.69 -2.74
C GLY A 58 -8.80 -6.83 -3.61
N GLY A 59 -9.71 -6.51 -4.54
CA GLY A 59 -10.25 -7.50 -5.47
C GLY A 59 -9.21 -7.94 -6.51
N THR A 60 -8.36 -7.01 -6.94
CA THR A 60 -7.23 -7.32 -7.82
C THR A 60 -6.18 -8.16 -7.11
N PHE A 61 -5.82 -7.79 -5.87
CA PHE A 61 -4.90 -8.58 -5.04
C PHE A 61 -5.43 -10.01 -4.86
N LEU A 62 -6.63 -10.17 -4.30
CA LEU A 62 -7.18 -11.49 -4.01
C LEU A 62 -7.39 -12.31 -5.29
N GLY A 63 -7.94 -11.70 -6.34
CA GLY A 63 -8.18 -12.37 -7.62
C GLY A 63 -6.89 -12.89 -8.27
N LEU A 64 -5.83 -12.07 -8.29
CA LEU A 64 -4.53 -12.49 -8.82
C LEU A 64 -3.88 -13.56 -7.94
N CYS A 65 -3.94 -13.44 -6.61
CA CYS A 65 -3.45 -14.48 -5.70
C CYS A 65 -4.15 -15.82 -5.97
N CYS A 66 -5.49 -15.83 -6.03
CA CYS A 66 -6.26 -17.05 -6.33
C CYS A 66 -5.83 -17.69 -7.65
N LEU A 67 -5.64 -16.89 -8.71
CA LEU A 67 -5.26 -17.39 -10.03
C LEU A 67 -3.81 -17.91 -10.08
N LEU A 68 -2.88 -17.24 -9.41
CA LEU A 68 -1.44 -17.53 -9.52
C LEU A 68 -0.95 -18.56 -8.50
N THR A 69 -1.58 -18.65 -7.33
CA THR A 69 -1.13 -19.53 -6.24
C THR A 69 -2.13 -20.63 -5.92
N GLY A 70 -3.38 -20.51 -6.38
CA GLY A 70 -4.47 -21.44 -6.06
C GLY A 70 -5.09 -21.21 -4.68
N CYS A 71 -4.72 -20.15 -3.95
CA CYS A 71 -5.36 -19.86 -2.66
C CYS A 71 -6.86 -19.59 -2.81
N SER A 72 -7.63 -19.88 -1.77
CA SER A 72 -9.10 -19.82 -1.78
C SER A 72 -9.70 -18.76 -0.86
N SER A 73 -8.86 -18.09 -0.06
CA SER A 73 -9.28 -17.09 0.90
C SER A 73 -8.27 -15.95 1.02
N TYR A 74 -8.73 -14.81 1.54
CA TYR A 74 -7.87 -13.65 1.81
C TYR A 74 -6.77 -13.98 2.83
N ASP A 75 -7.11 -14.68 3.92
CA ASP A 75 -6.14 -15.02 4.96
C ASP A 75 -5.03 -15.95 4.45
N GLU A 76 -5.38 -16.90 3.57
CA GLU A 76 -4.40 -17.76 2.90
C GLU A 76 -3.49 -16.95 1.98
N ALA A 77 -4.04 -16.00 1.21
CA ALA A 77 -3.25 -15.11 0.37
C ALA A 77 -2.26 -14.27 1.18
N ILE A 78 -2.67 -13.72 2.32
CA ILE A 78 -1.80 -12.96 3.22
C ILE A 78 -0.70 -13.85 3.80
N LYS A 79 -1.04 -15.07 4.24
CA LYS A 79 -0.05 -16.02 4.75
C LYS A 79 1.04 -16.32 3.71
N LEU A 80 0.64 -16.61 2.47
CA LEU A 80 1.58 -16.85 1.36
C LEU A 80 2.46 -15.63 1.09
N ALA A 81 1.89 -14.42 1.14
CA ALA A 81 2.64 -13.18 0.94
C ALA A 81 3.69 -12.94 2.03
N THR A 82 3.40 -13.25 3.30
CA THR A 82 4.34 -13.11 4.42
C THR A 82 5.55 -14.04 4.33
N GLU A 83 5.38 -15.21 3.71
CA GLU A 83 6.45 -16.21 3.51
C GLU A 83 7.21 -16.00 2.17
N GLY A 84 6.68 -15.14 1.30
CA GLY A 84 7.22 -14.87 -0.03
C GLY A 84 8.39 -13.90 -0.05
N ASP A 85 9.09 -13.87 -1.19
CA ASP A 85 10.13 -12.89 -1.50
C ASP A 85 9.84 -12.32 -2.89
N SER A 86 9.34 -11.08 -2.93
CA SER A 86 8.91 -10.44 -4.18
C SER A 86 10.09 -10.18 -5.12
N THR A 87 11.32 -10.07 -4.61
CA THR A 87 12.52 -9.79 -5.42
C THR A 87 12.91 -10.94 -6.36
N LYS A 88 12.30 -12.11 -6.19
CA LYS A 88 12.45 -13.25 -7.11
C LYS A 88 11.58 -13.13 -8.36
N ILE A 89 10.59 -12.25 -8.35
CA ILE A 89 9.62 -12.03 -9.44
C ILE A 89 9.77 -10.62 -10.01
N ASP A 90 9.81 -9.62 -9.14
CA ASP A 90 9.96 -8.22 -9.50
C ASP A 90 11.33 -7.95 -10.13
N LYS A 91 11.39 -7.09 -11.15
CA LYS A 91 12.65 -6.55 -11.65
C LYS A 91 12.96 -5.26 -10.91
N LEU A 92 14.12 -5.19 -10.27
CA LEU A 92 14.56 -4.03 -9.52
C LEU A 92 15.42 -3.10 -10.38
N VAL A 93 15.60 -1.86 -9.93
CA VAL A 93 16.47 -0.88 -10.60
C VAL A 93 17.88 -1.45 -10.81
N ARG A 94 18.45 -2.14 -9.81
CA ARG A 94 19.77 -2.77 -9.92
C ARG A 94 19.85 -3.87 -10.98
N ASP A 95 18.73 -4.53 -11.29
CA ASP A 95 18.71 -5.59 -12.30
C ASP A 95 18.76 -5.02 -13.73
N ILE A 96 18.43 -3.73 -13.88
CA ILE A 96 18.52 -2.98 -15.14
C ILE A 96 19.84 -2.22 -15.23
N TYR A 97 20.23 -1.53 -14.16
CA TYR A 97 21.35 -0.57 -14.16
C TYR A 97 22.62 -1.09 -13.48
N GLY A 98 22.61 -2.29 -12.89
CA GLY A 98 23.75 -2.86 -12.15
C GLY A 98 24.00 -2.24 -10.76
N GLY A 99 23.13 -1.34 -10.31
CA GLY A 99 23.24 -0.59 -9.06
C GLY A 99 22.14 0.47 -8.94
N ASP A 100 22.44 1.57 -8.27
CA ASP A 100 21.54 2.73 -8.19
C ASP A 100 21.45 3.44 -9.55
N TYR A 101 20.29 4.03 -9.85
CA TYR A 101 20.16 4.98 -10.96
C TYR A 101 20.38 6.40 -10.45
N GLU A 102 21.66 6.76 -10.27
CA GLU A 102 22.10 7.99 -9.59
C GLU A 102 21.52 9.27 -10.19
N ARG A 103 21.39 9.33 -11.52
CA ARG A 103 20.93 10.53 -12.23
C ARG A 103 19.59 11.07 -11.70
N PHE A 104 18.70 10.17 -11.28
CA PHE A 104 17.39 10.52 -10.73
C PHE A 104 17.24 10.10 -9.27
N GLY A 105 18.33 9.66 -8.63
CA GLY A 105 18.32 9.23 -7.23
C GLY A 105 17.41 8.05 -6.96
N LEU A 106 17.34 7.07 -7.88
CA LEU A 106 16.56 5.84 -7.64
C LEU A 106 17.48 4.75 -7.06
N PRO A 107 17.27 4.34 -5.80
CA PRO A 107 18.03 3.24 -5.20
C PRO A 107 17.82 1.93 -5.96
N GLY A 108 18.87 1.11 -6.03
CA GLY A 108 18.89 -0.15 -6.76
C GLY A 108 17.90 -1.20 -6.23
N HIS A 109 17.40 -1.05 -5.00
CA HIS A 109 16.42 -1.95 -4.39
C HIS A 109 14.95 -1.62 -4.72
N ILE A 110 14.67 -0.50 -5.40
CA ILE A 110 13.31 -0.14 -5.81
C ILE A 110 12.86 -1.02 -6.99
N VAL A 111 11.59 -1.41 -7.00
CA VAL A 111 10.94 -2.13 -8.11
C VAL A 111 10.86 -1.22 -9.34
N ALA A 112 11.36 -1.71 -10.47
CA ALA A 112 11.32 -1.04 -11.76
C ALA A 112 10.21 -1.60 -12.69
N SER A 113 9.93 -2.91 -12.61
CA SER A 113 8.86 -3.58 -13.37
C SER A 113 8.34 -4.83 -12.68
#